data_AF-A0AAU8A0Q5-F1
#
_entry.id   AF-A0AAU8A0Q5-F1
#
_cell.length_a   1.000
_cell.length_b   1.000
_cell.length_c   1.000
_cell.angle_alpha   90.00
_cell.angle_beta   90.00
_cell.angle_gamma   90.00
#
_symmetry.space_group_name_H-M   'P 1'
#
loop_
_entity.id
_entity.type
_entity.pdbx_description
1 polymer ?
#
loop_
_entity_poly.entity_id
_entity_poly.type
_entity_poly.pdbx_seq_one_letter_code
_entity_poly.pdbx_strand_id
1 'polypeptide(L)' 'MKADQRIIKEILSAAREEQGLSHEVLAKAVCLSKWYIKELEEADTFLTFYTMTIKIQAAKRVGDYLGLSKDQYLK' A
#
# COMPACT_ATOMS: atom_id res chain seq x y z
N MET A 1 23.15 9.44 0.18
CA MET A 1 22.29 8.53 0.98
C MET A 1 21.02 8.29 0.20
N LYS A 2 20.61 7.04 -0.04
CA LYS A 2 19.24 6.78 -0.51
C LYS A 2 18.33 7.05 0.68
N ALA A 3 17.36 7.94 0.53
CA ALA A 3 16.36 8.16 1.56
C ALA A 3 15.63 6.82 1.82
N ASP A 4 15.49 6.45 3.09
CA ASP A 4 14.68 5.30 3.48
C ASP A 4 13.22 5.63 3.16
N GLN A 5 12.70 5.06 2.08
CA GLN A 5 11.34 5.35 1.64
C GLN A 5 10.33 4.77 2.65
N ARG A 6 9.49 5.62 3.23
CA ARG A 6 8.41 5.27 4.16
C ARG A 6 7.07 5.31 3.43
N ILE A 7 6.23 4.31 3.70
CA ILE A 7 4.83 4.27 3.25
C ILE A 7 3.94 4.90 4.33
N ILE A 8 3.06 5.82 3.95
CA ILE A 8 2.04 6.41 4.83
C ILE A 8 0.77 5.58 4.68
N LYS A 9 0.58 4.65 5.61
CA LYS A 9 -0.50 3.65 5.59
C LYS A 9 -1.89 4.29 5.64
N GLU A 10 -2.03 5.39 6.39
CA GLU A 10 -3.30 6.09 6.59
C GLU A 10 -3.84 6.70 5.29
N ILE A 11 -2.96 7.14 4.40
CA ILE A 11 -3.35 7.70 3.09
C ILE A 11 -3.89 6.60 2.17
N LEU A 12 -3.25 5.42 2.18
CA LEU A 12 -3.71 4.28 1.39
C LEU A 12 -5.05 3.74 1.90
N SER A 13 -5.20 3.60 3.22
CA SER A 13 -6.45 3.10 3.81
C SER A 13 -7.61 4.07 3.59
N ALA A 14 -7.39 5.38 3.79
CA ALA A 14 -8.42 6.38 3.56
C ALA A 14 -8.91 6.40 2.11
N ALA A 15 -8.00 6.40 1.13
CA ALA A 15 -8.38 6.40 -0.28
C ALA A 15 -9.12 5.12 -0.69
N ARG A 16 -8.76 3.97 -0.12
CA ARG A 16 -9.52 2.72 -0.32
C ARG A 16 -10.94 2.84 0.22
N GLU A 17 -11.09 3.37 1.43
CA GLU A 17 -12.36 3.52 2.13
C GLU A 17 -13.29 4.54 1.44
N GLU A 18 -12.74 5.65 0.94
CA GLU A 18 -13.48 6.64 0.14
C GLU A 18 -14.07 6.03 -1.15
N GLN A 19 -13.39 5.05 -1.74
CA GLN A 19 -13.90 4.30 -2.90
C GLN A 19 -14.81 3.12 -2.53
N GLY A 20 -15.08 2.88 -1.24
CA GLY A 20 -15.94 1.80 -0.77
C GLY A 20 -15.38 0.40 -1.01
N LEU A 21 -14.05 0.26 -1.15
CA LEU A 21 -13.41 -1.01 -1.51
C LEU A 21 -13.08 -1.84 -0.26
N SER A 22 -13.44 -3.13 -0.28
CA SER A 22 -12.87 -4.08 0.68
C SER A 22 -11.41 -4.40 0.34
N HIS A 23 -10.65 -4.90 1.32
CA HIS A 23 -9.29 -5.39 1.06
C HIS A 23 -9.24 -6.48 -0.01
N GLU A 24 -10.22 -7.40 -0.08
CA GLU A 24 -10.27 -8.42 -1.13
C GLU A 24 -10.46 -7.82 -2.52
N VAL A 25 -11.38 -6.85 -2.65
CA VAL A 25 -11.69 -6.23 -3.94
C VAL A 25 -10.48 -5.48 -4.47
N LEU A 26 -9.85 -4.65 -3.62
CA LEU A 26 -8.64 -3.94 -3.98
C LEU A 26 -7.53 -4.92 -4.36
N ALA A 27 -7.26 -5.93 -3.53
CA ALA A 27 -6.22 -6.92 -3.77
C ALA A 27 -6.39 -7.62 -5.13
N LYS A 28 -7.62 -8.04 -5.46
CA LYS A 28 -7.93 -8.64 -6.76
C LYS A 28 -7.67 -7.67 -7.91
N ALA A 29 -8.07 -6.41 -7.76
CA ALA A 29 -7.89 -5.38 -8.80
C ALA A 29 -6.40 -5.09 -9.09
N VAL A 30 -5.54 -5.13 -8.07
CA VAL A 30 -4.09 -4.90 -8.22
C VAL A 30 -3.26 -6.18 -8.33
N CYS A 31 -3.91 -7.34 -8.50
CA CYS A 31 -3.25 -8.64 -8.60
C CYS A 31 -2.29 -8.92 -7.43
N LEU A 32 -2.75 -8.60 -6.21
CA LEU A 32 -2.08 -8.90 -4.95
C LEU A 32 -2.96 -9.82 -4.11
N SER A 33 -2.37 -10.53 -3.16
CA SER A 33 -3.12 -11.20 -2.11
C SER A 33 -3.69 -10.18 -1.10
N LYS A 34 -4.87 -10.47 -0.53
CA LYS A 34 -5.52 -9.62 0.50
C LYS A 34 -4.57 -9.21 1.62
N TRP A 35 -3.74 -10.15 2.07
CA TRP A 35 -2.81 -9.92 3.18
C TRP A 35 -1.79 -8.82 2.87
N TYR A 36 -1.41 -8.62 1.60
CA TYR A 36 -0.52 -7.53 1.21
C TYR A 36 -1.16 -6.15 1.38
N ILE A 37 -2.46 -6.03 1.13
CA ILE A 37 -3.20 -4.79 1.37
C ILE A 37 -3.25 -4.51 2.88
N LYS A 38 -3.58 -5.53 3.67
CA LYS A 38 -3.57 -5.42 5.13
C LYS A 38 -2.20 -5.05 5.68
N GLU A 39 -1.12 -5.62 5.15
CA GLU A 39 0.23 -5.27 5.58
C GLU A 39 0.57 -3.81 5.24
N LEU A 40 0.13 -3.29 4.09
CA LEU A 40 0.34 -1.90 3.70
C LEU A 40 -0.45 -0.91 4.59
N GLU A 41 -1.64 -1.29 5.05
CA GLU A 41 -2.57 -0.40 5.76
C GLU A 41 -2.50 -0.53 7.30
N GLU A 42 -2.20 -1.72 7.82
CA GLU A 42 -2.37 -2.04 9.25
C GLU A 42 -1.04 -2.32 9.97
N ALA A 43 0.01 -2.77 9.26
CA ALA A 43 1.21 -3.26 9.93
C ALA A 43 2.09 -2.14 10.50
N ASP A 44 2.24 -2.10 11.83
CA ASP A 44 3.19 -1.23 12.53
C ASP A 44 4.62 -1.79 12.54
N THR A 45 4.77 -3.11 12.44
CA THR A 45 6.07 -3.80 12.55
C THR A 45 6.13 -5.10 11.75
N PHE A 46 7.11 -5.16 10.83
CA PHE A 46 7.90 -6.32 10.36
C PHE A 46 7.31 -7.74 10.20
N LEU A 47 6.01 -7.94 10.01
CA LEU A 47 5.49 -9.23 9.51
C LEU A 47 5.67 -9.28 7.99
N THR A 48 6.93 -9.41 7.57
CA THR A 48 7.46 -8.93 6.28
C THR A 48 7.12 -9.79 5.07
N PHE A 49 6.53 -9.14 4.06
CA PHE A 49 7.03 -9.22 2.68
C PHE A 49 8.58 -9.20 2.61
N TYR A 50 9.16 -10.12 1.85
CA TYR A 50 10.60 -10.37 1.66
C TYR A 50 11.57 -9.16 1.69
N THR A 51 11.21 -7.96 1.18
CA THR A 51 12.05 -6.74 1.23
C THR A 51 11.23 -5.44 1.19
N MET A 52 11.81 -4.33 1.67
CA MET A 52 11.22 -2.98 1.56
C MET A 52 10.95 -2.57 0.10
N THR A 53 11.82 -2.97 -0.83
CA THR A 53 11.63 -2.74 -2.28
C THR A 53 10.31 -3.33 -2.78
N ILE A 54 9.99 -4.55 -2.37
CA ILE A 54 8.74 -5.22 -2.79
C ILE A 54 7.53 -4.52 -2.16
N LYS A 55 7.61 -4.09 -0.89
CA LYS A 55 6.56 -3.29 -0.25
C LYS A 55 6.28 -2.00 -1.00
N ILE A 56 7.34 -1.29 -1.40
CA ILE A 56 7.21 -0.05 -2.17
C ILE A 56 6.57 -0.31 -3.54
N GLN A 57 6.91 -1.41 -4.22
CA GLN A 57 6.27 -1.76 -5.49
C GLN A 57 4.78 -2.11 -5.33
N ALA A 58 4.41 -2.83 -4.26
CA ALA A 58 3.03 -3.09 -3.92
C ALA A 58 2.27 -1.79 -3.64
N ALA A 59 2.85 -0.90 -2.82
CA ALA A 59 2.29 0.42 -2.51
C ALA A 59 2.15 1.31 -3.76
N LYS A 60 3.11 1.23 -4.71
CA LYS A 60 3.01 1.90 -6.02
C LYS A 60 1.77 1.45 -6.79
N ARG A 61 1.59 0.14 -6.92
CA ARG A 61 0.44 -0.41 -7.63
C ARG A 61 -0.90 -0.07 -6.96
N VAL A 62 -0.94 -0.10 -5.63
CA VAL A 62 -2.13 0.29 -4.87
C VAL A 62 -2.43 1.77 -5.04
N GLY A 63 -1.43 2.65 -4.86
CA GLY A 63 -1.60 4.09 -5.04
C GLY A 63 -2.04 4.48 -6.45
N ASP A 64 -1.44 3.88 -7.48
CA ASP A 64 -1.82 4.11 -8.87
C ASP A 64 -3.29 3.72 -9.12
N TYR A 65 -3.75 2.59 -8.55
CA TYR A 65 -5.16 2.17 -8.65
C TYR A 65 -6.11 3.09 -7.88
N LEU A 66 -5.70 3.58 -6.71
CA LEU A 66 -6.48 4.50 -5.89
C LEU A 66 -6.45 5.96 -6.40
N GLY A 67 -5.75 6.23 -7.51
CA GLY A 67 -5.64 7.57 -8.09
C GLY A 67 -4.75 8.54 -7.28
N LEU A 68 -3.84 8.00 -6.47
CA LEU A 68 -2.93 8.77 -5.63
C LEU A 68 -1.59 9.03 -6.33
N SER A 69 -1.07 10.25 -6.17
CA SER A 69 0.32 10.53 -6.50
C SER A 69 1.26 9.96 -5.44
N LYS A 70 2.45 9.52 -5.87
CA LYS A 70 3.43 8.86 -5.00
C LYS A 70 3.86 9.71 -3.83
N ASP A 71 3.99 11.03 -4.00
CA ASP A 71 4.38 11.96 -2.94
C ASP A 71 3.34 12.09 -1.82
N GLN A 72 2.09 11.66 -2.04
CA GLN A 72 1.06 11.66 -1.02
C GLN A 72 1.29 10.55 0.02
N TYR A 73 1.87 9.41 -0.38
CA TYR A 73 1.99 8.24 0.49
C TYR A 73 3.40 7.60 0.56
N LEU A 74 4.37 8.06 -0.24
CA LEU A 74 5.78 7.65 -0.17
C LEU A 74 6.64 8.86 0.22
N LYS A 75 7.36 8.77 1.33
CA LYS A 75 8.28 9.81 1.84
C LYS A 75 9.70 9.30 1.98
#